data_AF-A0A0F8YW83-F1
#
_entry.id   AF-A0A0F8YW83-F1
#
_cell.length_a   1.000
_cell.length_b   1.000
_cell.length_c   1.000
_cell.angle_alpha   90.00
_cell.angle_beta   90.00
_cell.angle_gamma   90.00
#
_symmetry.space_group_name_H-M   'P 1'
#
loop_
_entity.id
_entity.type
_entity.pdbx_description
1 polymer ?
#
loop_
_entity_poly.entity_id
_entity_poly.type
_entity_poly.pdbx_seq_one_letter_code
_entity_poly.pdbx_strand_id
1 'polypeptide(L)' 'SQVLLIRIKDDATGRAISWNAIFRVINVTLPVTTVSSKTMYIGCKYNTADTKWDVLAVGEEA' A
#
# COMPACT_ATOMS: atom_id res chain seq x y z
N SER A 1 19.08 3.38 0.44
CA SER A 1 17.74 2.78 0.59
C SER A 1 16.71 3.76 0.07
N GLN A 2 15.80 3.33 -0.81
CA GLN A 2 14.72 4.19 -1.33
C GLN A 2 13.45 4.01 -0.49
N VAL A 3 12.60 5.04 -0.47
CA VAL A 3 11.26 5.01 0.13
C VAL A 3 10.22 5.34 -0.95
N LEU A 4 9.05 4.72 -0.84
CA LEU A 4 7.92 4.93 -1.73
C LEU A 4 6.68 5.13 -0.86
N LEU A 5 5.94 6.23 -1.09
CA LEU A 5 4.64 6.47 -0.49
C LEU A 5 3.58 6.41 -1.59
N ILE A 6 2.70 5.43 -1.51
CA ILE A 6 1.57 5.29 -2.43
C ILE A 6 0.35 5.93 -1.78
N ARG A 7 -0.28 6.88 -2.47
CA ARG A 7 -1.54 7.50 -2.05
C ARG A 7 -2.63 7.16 -3.05
N ILE A 8 -3.77 6.71 -2.54
CA ILE A 8 -4.95 6.36 -3.35
C ILE A 8 -6.15 7.12 -2.79
N LYS A 9 -6.91 7.82 -3.64
CA LYS A 9 -8.21 8.41 -3.28
C LYS A 9 -9.29 7.63 -4.02
N ASP A 10 -10.24 7.10 -3.26
CA ASP A 10 -11.41 6.44 -3.82
C ASP A 10 -12.44 7.46 -4.38
N ASP A 11 -13.23 7.04 -5.37
CA ASP A 11 -14.24 7.85 -6.05
C ASP A 11 -15.69 7.44 -5.72
N ALA A 12 -15.94 7.20 -4.42
CA ALA A 12 -17.20 6.78 -3.82
C ALA A 12 -17.63 5.33 -4.09
N THR A 13 -16.87 4.57 -4.90
CA THR A 13 -17.11 3.14 -5.12
C THR A 13 -15.81 2.37 -4.94
N GLY A 14 -15.77 1.47 -3.95
CA GLY A 14 -14.60 0.64 -3.68
C GLY A 14 -14.12 -0.10 -4.94
N ARG A 15 -12.83 -0.01 -5.23
CA ARG A 15 -12.17 -0.59 -6.41
C ARG A 15 -11.19 -1.64 -5.97
N ALA A 16 -11.18 -2.78 -6.67
CA ALA A 16 -10.21 -3.82 -6.42
C ALA A 16 -8.78 -3.32 -6.68
N ILE A 17 -7.84 -3.72 -5.82
CA ILE A 17 -6.41 -3.46 -5.94
C ILE A 17 -5.69 -4.80 -6.02
N SER A 18 -4.91 -4.99 -7.08
CA SER A 18 -4.02 -6.14 -7.24
C SER A 18 -2.57 -5.68 -7.08
N TRP A 19 -1.88 -6.26 -6.10
CA TRP A 19 -0.47 -5.96 -5.84
C TRP A 19 0.44 -6.97 -6.54
N ASN A 20 1.53 -6.48 -7.13
CA ASN A 20 2.58 -7.35 -7.62
C ASN A 20 3.29 -8.05 -6.45
N ALA A 21 3.79 -9.27 -6.67
CA ALA A 21 4.54 -10.06 -5.68
C ALA A 21 5.84 -9.39 -5.18
N ILE A 22 6.29 -8.27 -5.76
CA ILE A 22 7.40 -7.47 -5.22
C ILE A 22 7.05 -6.72 -3.92
N PHE A 23 5.76 -6.50 -3.63
CA PHE A 23 5.34 -5.89 -2.37
C PHE A 23 5.22 -6.95 -1.28
N ARG A 24 6.06 -6.86 -0.25
CA ARG A 24 6.10 -7.79 0.88
C ARG A 24 5.59 -7.09 2.13
N VAL A 25 4.56 -7.64 2.76
CA VAL A 25 4.02 -7.08 4.01
C VAL A 25 4.96 -7.33 5.18
N ILE A 26 5.16 -6.31 6.03
CA ILE A 26 5.89 -6.40 7.29
C ILE A 26 4.96 -5.96 8.42
N ASN A 27 4.31 -6.92 9.08
CA ASN A 27 3.35 -6.69 10.18
C ASN A 27 2.20 -5.71 9.83
N VAL A 28 1.80 -5.68 8.56
CA VAL A 28 0.66 -4.91 8.05
C VAL A 28 -0.15 -5.77 7.08
N THR A 29 -1.33 -5.29 6.69
CA THR A 29 -2.12 -5.92 5.63
C THR A 29 -2.18 -4.99 4.43
N LEU A 30 -1.80 -5.49 3.25
CA LEU A 30 -2.01 -4.75 2.00
C LEU A 30 -3.51 -4.72 1.66
N PRO A 31 -4.07 -3.55 1.32
CA PRO A 31 -5.48 -3.46 0.98
C PRO A 31 -5.74 -4.06 -0.40
N VAL A 32 -6.75 -4.91 -0.52
CA VAL A 32 -7.18 -5.49 -1.81
C VAL A 32 -8.36 -4.74 -2.43
N THR A 33 -8.88 -3.74 -1.73
CA THR A 33 -9.92 -2.83 -2.20
C THR A 33 -9.65 -1.44 -1.65
N THR A 34 -9.97 -0.39 -2.40
CA THR A 34 -10.08 0.96 -1.83
C THR A 34 -11.27 1.06 -0.89
N VAL A 35 -11.22 2.00 0.05
CA VAL A 35 -12.35 2.29 0.95
C VAL A 35 -13.14 3.48 0.42
N SER A 36 -14.47 3.33 0.35
CA SER A 36 -15.34 4.30 -0.33
C SER A 36 -15.12 5.72 0.18
N SER A 37 -14.88 6.63 -0.76
CA SER A 37 -14.64 8.06 -0.51
C SER A 37 -13.44 8.37 0.39
N LYS A 38 -12.59 7.40 0.74
CA LYS A 38 -11.42 7.60 1.62
C LYS A 38 -10.11 7.81 0.87
N THR A 39 -9.19 8.54 1.52
CA THR A 39 -7.78 8.58 1.13
C THR A 39 -7.01 7.50 1.90
N MET A 40 -6.25 6.68 1.18
CA MET A 40 -5.38 5.65 1.73
C MET A 40 -3.92 5.97 1.45
N TYR A 41 -3.05 5.60 2.38
CA TYR A 41 -1.60 5.72 2.29
C TYR A 41 -0.93 4.37 2.58
N ILE A 42 0.02 3.99 1.72
CA ILE A 42 0.82 2.78 1.86
C ILE A 42 2.29 3.19 1.85
N GLY A 43 2.98 2.99 2.97
CA GLY A 43 4.38 3.34 3.16
C GLY A 43 5.29 2.14 2.93
N CYS A 44 6.23 2.28 1.99
CA CYS A 44 7.14 1.21 1.57
C CYS A 44 8.61 1.65 1.66
N LYS A 45 9.49 0.69 1.97
CA LYS A 45 10.94 0.83 1.90
C LYS A 45 11.52 -0.23 0.97
N TYR A 46 12.39 0.18 0.06
CA TYR A 46 13.02 -0.78 -0.85
C TYR A 46 14.08 -1.61 -0.12
N ASN A 47 13.96 -2.92 -0.21
CA ASN A 47 14.92 -3.90 0.27
C ASN A 47 15.75 -4.41 -0.92
N THR A 48 17.01 -3.97 -0.97
CA THR A 48 17.94 -4.30 -2.05
C THR A 48 18.46 -5.73 -1.99
N ALA A 49 18.38 -6.41 -0.84
CA ALA A 49 18.84 -7.80 -0.71
C ALA A 49 17.83 -8.76 -1.37
N ASP A 50 16.54 -8.50 -1.19
CA ASP A 50 15.47 -9.36 -1.71
C ASP A 50 14.81 -8.82 -3.00
N THR A 51 15.18 -7.61 -3.43
CA THR A 51 14.54 -6.90 -4.57
C THR A 51 13.02 -6.75 -4.34
N LYS A 52 12.64 -6.33 -3.14
CA LYS A 52 11.23 -6.19 -2.70
C LYS A 52 10.96 -4.80 -2.14
N TRP A 53 9.71 -4.37 -2.21
CA TRP A 53 9.18 -3.26 -1.42
C TRP A 53 8.62 -3.81 -0.12
N ASP A 54 9.31 -3.57 0.99
CA ASP A 54 8.81 -3.87 2.32
C ASP A 54 7.74 -2.84 2.69
N VAL A 55 6.51 -3.29 2.85
CA VAL A 55 5.36 -2.47 3.24
C VAL A 55 5.33 -2.40 4.76
N LEU A 56 5.53 -1.21 5.30
CA LEU A 56 5.74 -0.96 6.73
C LEU A 56 4.54 -0.28 7.38
N ALA A 57 3.70 0.40 6.61
CA ALA A 57 2.52 1.10 7.11
C ALA A 57 1.41 1.11 6.05
N VAL A 58 0.18 0.93 6.52
CA VAL A 58 -1.05 1.13 5.73
C VAL A 58 -2.01 1.90 6.63
N GLY A 59 -2.59 2.98 6.11
CA GLY A 59 -3.55 3.80 6.84
C GLY A 59 -4.53 4.49 5.91
N GLU A 60 -5.66 4.90 6.46
CA GLU A 60 -6.70 5.66 5.77
C GLU A 60 -7.20 6.80 6.65
N GLU A 61 -7.85 7.78 6.02
CA GLU A 61 -8.58 8.81 6.78
C GLU A 61 -9.66 8.17 7.68
N ALA A 62 -9.86 8.73 8.88
CA ALA A 62 -10.87 8.24 9.82
C ALA A 62 -12.28 8.31 9.23
#